data_AF-A0A2A5SAA4-F1
#
_entry.id   AF-A0A2A5SAA4-F1
#
_cell.length_a   1.000
_cell.length_b   1.000
_cell.length_c   1.000
_cell.angle_alpha   90.00
_cell.angle_beta   90.00
_cell.angle_gamma   90.00
#
_symmetry.space_group_name_H-M   'P 1'
#
loop_
_entity.id
_entity.type
_entity.pdbx_description
1 polymer ?
#
loop_
_entity_poly.entity_id
_entity_poly.type
_entity_poly.pdbx_seq_one_letter_code
_entity_poly.pdbx_strand_id
1 'polypeptide(L)' 'MANITDLGTERSKVLFGDVKQGAKVVRLLRPYLKNWDFVLIGNDKYKIVTGRQLRLKNTFILQEVSQ' A
#
# COMPACT_ATOMS: atom_id res chain seq x y z
N MET A 1 4.78 -12.42 6.75
CA MET A 1 3.33 -12.48 6.43
C MET A 1 2.75 -11.10 6.41
N ALA A 2 2.03 -10.76 5.35
CA ALA A 2 1.39 -9.47 5.15
C ALA A 2 -0.03 -9.72 4.66
N ASN A 3 -0.98 -8.89 5.10
CA ASN A 3 -2.32 -8.89 4.54
C ASN A 3 -2.39 -7.81 3.45
N ILE A 4 -2.75 -8.22 2.23
CA ILE A 4 -2.86 -7.35 1.07
C ILE A 4 -4.35 -7.22 0.74
N THR A 5 -4.86 -6.00 0.75
CA THR A 5 -6.23 -5.69 0.36
C THR A 5 -6.20 -4.83 -0.89
N ASP A 6 -6.86 -5.28 -1.95
CA ASP A 6 -7.05 -4.46 -3.14
C ASP A 6 -8.10 -3.38 -2.87
N LEU A 7 -7.72 -2.12 -3.07
CA LEU A 7 -8.62 -0.99 -2.95
C LEU A 7 -9.26 -0.78 -4.33
N GLY A 8 -10.29 -1.58 -4.60
CA GLY A 8 -11.10 -1.44 -5.81
C GLY A 8 -11.54 0.01 -6.03
N THR A 9 -11.58 0.43 -7.28
CA THR A 9 -11.74 1.82 -7.74
C THR A 9 -12.82 2.62 -7.02
N GLU A 10 -13.95 1.98 -6.68
CA GLU A 10 -15.09 2.65 -6.04
C GLU A 10 -14.83 3.04 -4.58
N ARG A 11 -14.09 2.23 -3.81
CA ARG A 11 -13.83 2.51 -2.38
C ARG A 11 -12.68 3.48 -2.17
N SER A 12 -11.76 3.55 -3.13
CA SER A 12 -10.61 4.47 -3.13
C SER A 12 -11.06 5.93 -3.16
N LYS A 13 -12.09 6.25 -3.96
CA LYS A 13 -12.60 7.62 -4.12
C LYS A 13 -13.30 8.15 -2.87
N VAL A 14 -14.06 7.30 -2.20
CA VAL A 14 -14.89 7.67 -1.03
C VAL A 14 -14.05 7.90 0.23
N LEU A 15 -12.99 7.11 0.42
CA LEU A 15 -12.19 7.16 1.66
C LEU A 15 -10.94 8.04 1.56
N PHE A 16 -10.38 8.24 0.35
CA PHE A 16 -9.05 8.84 0.19
C PHE A 16 -8.95 9.89 -0.93
N GLY A 17 -10.04 10.27 -1.61
CA GLY A 17 -10.02 11.27 -2.68
C GLY A 17 -9.51 10.70 -4.02
N ASP A 18 -8.72 11.46 -4.79
CA ASP A 18 -8.16 11.08 -6.11
C ASP A 18 -7.05 9.99 -6.04
N VAL A 19 -7.26 8.96 -5.22
CA VAL A 19 -6.45 7.75 -5.29
C VAL A 19 -6.71 7.08 -6.63
N LYS A 20 -5.77 7.24 -7.57
CA LYS A 20 -5.84 6.63 -8.91
C LYS A 20 -6.06 5.12 -8.79
N GLN A 21 -6.85 4.59 -9.74
CA GLN A 21 -7.14 3.17 -9.92
C GLN A 21 -5.93 2.26 -9.59
N GLY A 22 -6.16 1.16 -8.88
CA GLY A 22 -5.13 0.14 -8.58
C GLY A 22 -4.37 0.32 -7.25
N ALA A 23 -4.90 1.10 -6.32
CA ALA A 23 -4.27 1.22 -5.00
C ALA A 23 -4.42 -0.08 -4.18
N LYS A 24 -3.35 -0.49 -3.50
CA LYS A 24 -3.32 -1.67 -2.63
C LYS A 24 -2.95 -1.28 -1.21
N VAL A 25 -3.69 -1.80 -0.24
CA VAL A 25 -3.39 -1.59 1.18
C VAL A 25 -2.67 -2.82 1.73
N VAL A 26 -1.44 -2.62 2.17
CA VAL A 26 -0.60 -3.66 2.76
C VAL A 26 -0.50 -3.45 4.27
N ARG A 27 -0.87 -4.47 5.03
CA ARG A 27 -0.76 -4.49 6.50
C ARG A 27 0.27 -5.52 6.92
N LEU A 28 1.30 -5.06 7.61
CA LEU A 28 2.33 -5.92 8.18
C LEU A 28 2.01 -6.24 9.65
N LEU A 29 2.12 -7.52 10.01
CA LEU A 29 1.95 -7.99 11.39
C LEU A 29 3.07 -7.52 12.32
N ARG A 30 4.25 -7.25 11.77
CA ARG A 30 5.39 -6.66 12.47
C ARG A 30 5.89 -5.43 11.71
N PRO A 31 6.35 -4.39 12.41
CA PRO A 31 6.85 -3.20 11.75
C PRO A 31 8.11 -3.54 10.94
N TYR A 32 8.14 -3.03 9.71
CA TYR A 32 9.36 -2.99 8.91
C TYR A 32 10.01 -1.63 9.15
N LEU A 33 11.24 -1.63 9.70
CA LEU A 33 11.93 -0.43 10.19
C LEU A 33 13.07 0.04 9.28
N LYS A 34 13.40 -0.73 8.25
CA LYS A 34 14.44 -0.34 7.29
C LYS A 34 13.85 0.61 6.25
N ASN A 35 14.71 1.40 5.61
CA ASN A 35 14.34 2.21 4.44
C ASN A 35 14.15 1.31 3.21
N TRP A 36 13.21 1.67 2.34
CA TRP A 36 12.89 0.95 1.11
C TRP A 36 12.14 1.88 0.15
N ASP A 37 12.29 1.64 -1.15
CA ASP A 37 11.80 2.55 -2.20
C ASP A 37 10.51 2.05 -2.88
N PHE A 38 10.36 0.73 -3.04
CA PHE A 38 9.21 0.11 -3.68
C PHE A 38 8.91 -1.28 -3.09
N VAL A 39 7.67 -1.74 -3.28
CA VAL A 39 7.26 -3.12 -3.00
C VAL A 39 7.00 -3.84 -4.32
N LEU A 40 7.43 -5.09 -4.39
CA LEU A 40 7.00 -6.02 -5.43
C LEU A 40 5.84 -6.86 -4.89
N ILE A 41 4.72 -6.86 -5.60
CA ILE A 41 3.58 -7.75 -5.33
C ILE A 41 3.35 -8.55 -6.61
N GLY A 42 3.77 -9.81 -6.61
CA GLY A 42 3.84 -10.59 -7.85
C GLY A 42 4.94 -10.05 -8.76
N ASN A 43 4.57 -9.65 -9.98
CA ASN A 43 5.49 -9.07 -10.96
C ASN A 43 5.43 -7.55 -11.04
N ASP A 44 4.48 -6.91 -10.36
CA ASP A 44 4.26 -5.47 -10.51
C ASP A 44 4.96 -4.68 -9.39
N LYS A 45 5.43 -3.48 -9.75
CA LYS A 45 6.09 -2.55 -8.84
C LYS A 45 5.08 -1.57 -8.28
N TYR A 46 5.09 -1.43 -6.96
CA TYR A 46 4.25 -0.47 -6.26
C TYR A 46 5.09 0.51 -5.44
N LYS A 47 4.73 1.79 -5.48
CA LYS A 47 5.28 2.83 -4.62
C LYS A 47 4.35 3.13 -3.45
N ILE A 48 4.92 3.51 -2.31
CA ILE A 48 4.15 4.03 -1.18
C ILE A 48 3.62 5.40 -1.57
N VAL A 49 2.31 5.59 -1.48
CA VAL A 49 1.69 6.91 -1.53
C VAL A 49 1.63 7.49 -0.14
N THR A 50 1.14 6.70 0.82
CA THR A 50 1.10 7.08 2.22
C THR A 50 1.19 5.85 3.11
N GLY A 51 1.77 6.01 4.29
CA GLY A 51 1.95 4.94 5.26
C GLY A 51 1.65 5.44 6.66
N ARG A 52 1.00 4.58 7.45
CA ARG A 52 0.85 4.79 8.89
C ARG A 52 1.68 3.74 9.62
N GLN A 53 2.71 4.22 10.30
CA GLN A 53 3.53 3.42 11.20
C GLN A 53 2.91 3.47 12.61
N LEU A 54 2.38 2.35 13.07
CA LEU A 54 1.95 2.18 14.46
C LEU A 54 3.03 1.41 15.21
N ARG A 55 3.10 1.59 16.54
CA ARG A 55 4.12 0.99 17.42
C ARG A 55 4.33 -0.52 17.20
N LEU A 56 3.27 -1.24 16.82
CA LEU A 56 3.29 -2.70 16.62
C LEU A 56 2.90 -3.16 15.21
N LYS A 57 2.45 -2.26 14.33
CA LYS A 57 1.86 -2.62 13.03
C LYS A 57 2.15 -1.54 12.01
N ASN A 58 2.38 -1.93 10.76
CA ASN A 58 2.48 -0.96 9.66
C ASN A 58 1.32 -1.16 8.70
N THR A 59 0.70 -0.05 8.30
CA THR A 59 -0.25 -0.04 7.18
C THR A 59 0.32 0.87 6.10
N PHE A 60 0.46 0.35 4.89
CA PHE A 60 0.94 1.09 3.73
C PHE A 60 -0.15 1.12 2.67
N ILE A 61 -0.40 2.30 2.10
CA ILE A 61 -1.18 2.47 0.90
C ILE A 61 -0.18 2.58 -0.25
N LEU A 62 -0.28 1.62 -1.14
CA LEU A 62 0.60 1.45 -2.28
C LEU A 62 -0.17 1.78 -3.56
N GLN A 63 0.53 2.32 -4.54
CA GLN A 63 0.00 2.58 -5.86
C GLN A 63 0.90 1.94 -6.89
N GLU A 64 0.29 1.32 -7.89
CA GLU A 64 0.99 0.71 -9.01
C GLU A 64 1.75 1.79 -9.79
N VAL A 65 3.00 1.51 -10.10
CA VAL A 65 3.79 2.36 -11.00
C VAL A 65 3.80 1.65 -12.34
N SER A 66 2.86 2.00 -13.22
CA SER A 66 2.94 1.59 -14.62
C SER A 66 4.20 2.21 -15.21
N GLN A 67 5.11 1.37 -15.70
CA GLN A 67 6.25 1.83 -16.50
C GLN A 67 5.79 2.43 -17.83
#